data_AF-A0A3M4U4X3-F1
#
_entry.id   AF-A0A3M4U4X3-F1
#
_cell.length_a   1.000
_cell.length_b   1.000
_cell.length_c   1.000
_cell.angle_alpha   90.00
_cell.angle_beta   90.00
_cell.angle_gamma   90.00
#
_symmetry.space_group_name_H-M   'P 1'
#
loop_
_entity.id
_entity.type
_entity.pdbx_description
1 polymer ?
#
loop_
_entity_poly.entity_id
_entity_poly.type
_entity_poly.pdbx_seq_one_letter_code
_entity_poly.pdbx_strand_id
1 'polypeptide(L)' 'MLEHQDMISFNSLQRHLDNSVSRAHTNMDQAAMEASESGTVEDLQAFNDAQQQVDVAGIAVNECLRAKHGINKAVIDGIQ' A
#
# COMPACT_ATOMS: atom_id res chain seq x y z
N MET A 1 -29.02 1.05 -5.41
CA MET A 1 -28.33 -0.15 -4.86
C MET A 1 -26.91 -0.33 -5.41
N LEU A 2 -26.58 0.12 -6.64
CA LEU A 2 -25.23 -0.02 -7.22
C LEU A 2 -24.12 0.74 -6.46
N GLU A 3 -24.35 1.98 -6.02
CA GLU A 3 -23.31 2.80 -5.33
C GLU A 3 -22.80 2.20 -4.01
N HIS A 4 -23.63 1.39 -3.33
CA HIS A 4 -23.26 0.76 -2.08
C HIS A 4 -22.26 -0.38 -2.30
N GLN A 5 -22.37 -1.11 -3.43
CA GLN A 5 -21.43 -2.17 -3.78
C GLN A 5 -20.05 -1.62 -4.16
N ASP A 6 -20.00 -0.47 -4.84
CA ASP A 6 -18.75 0.17 -5.24
C ASP A 6 -17.97 0.68 -4.03
N MET A 7 -18.66 1.29 -3.06
CA MET A 7 -18.05 1.74 -1.80
C MET A 7 -17.57 0.57 -0.92
N ILE A 8 -18.29 -0.55 -0.88
CA ILE A 8 -17.84 -1.78 -0.19
C ILE A 8 -16.58 -2.35 -0.85
N SER A 9 -16.54 -2.39 -2.18
CA SER A 9 -15.39 -2.88 -2.95
C SER A 9 -14.16 -1.99 -2.74
N PHE A 10 -14.34 -0.67 -2.71
CA PHE A 10 -13.27 0.28 -2.44
C PHE A 10 -12.70 0.12 -1.02
N ASN A 11 -13.56 0.01 0.00
CA ASN A 11 -13.11 -0.21 1.39
C ASN A 11 -12.35 -1.54 1.54
N SER A 12 -12.77 -2.58 0.81
CA SER A 12 -12.03 -3.85 0.76
C SER A 12 -10.64 -3.65 0.14
N LEU A 13 -10.54 -2.97 -1.01
CA LEU A 13 -9.27 -2.64 -1.65
C LEU A 13 -8.34 -1.86 -0.69
N GLN A 14 -8.87 -0.83 -0.01
CA GLN A 14 -8.10 -0.06 0.95
C GLN A 14 -7.54 -0.94 2.07
N ARG A 15 -8.35 -1.83 2.66
CA ARG A 15 -7.87 -2.77 3.70
C ARG A 15 -6.81 -3.73 3.17
N HIS A 16 -6.93 -4.20 1.93
CA HIS A 16 -5.92 -5.06 1.32
C HIS A 16 -4.60 -4.31 1.13
N LEU A 17 -4.64 -3.05 0.69
CA LEU A 17 -3.46 -2.22 0.54
C LEU A 17 -2.82 -1.88 1.88
N ASP A 18 -3.61 -1.54 2.91
CA ASP A 18 -3.11 -1.28 4.27
C ASP A 18 -2.38 -2.51 4.84
N ASN A 19 -2.97 -3.70 4.66
CA ASN A 19 -2.33 -4.96 5.05
C ASN A 19 -1.05 -5.23 4.25
N SER A 20 -1.05 -4.93 2.94
CA SER A 20 0.11 -5.12 2.08
C SER A 20 1.26 -4.20 2.48
N VAL A 21 0.98 -2.93 2.75
CA VAL A 21 1.97 -1.95 3.24
C VAL A 21 2.52 -2.37 4.59
N SER A 22 1.66 -2.77 5.53
CA SER A 22 2.11 -3.23 6.85
C SER A 22 3.04 -4.44 6.73
N ARG A 23 2.72 -5.41 5.86
CA ARG A 23 3.60 -6.56 5.61
C ARG A 23 4.92 -6.17 4.94
N ALA A 24 4.88 -5.27 3.95
CA ALA A 24 6.09 -4.79 3.28
C ALA A 24 7.05 -4.11 4.27
N HIS A 25 6.52 -3.27 5.18
CA HIS A 25 7.32 -2.66 6.24
C HIS A 25 7.93 -3.70 7.18
N THR A 26 7.14 -4.67 7.67
CA THR A 26 7.66 -5.74 8.53
C THR A 26 8.76 -6.54 7.84
N ASN A 27 8.60 -6.87 6.55
CA ASN A 27 9.61 -7.59 5.78
C ASN A 27 10.89 -6.76 5.59
N MET A 28 10.74 -5.45 5.32
CA MET A 28 11.88 -4.54 5.19
C MET A 28 12.64 -4.39 6.50
N ASP A 29 11.93 -4.24 7.63
CA ASP A 29 12.53 -4.15 8.96
C ASP A 29 13.29 -5.44 9.31
N GLN A 30 12.74 -6.61 8.98
CA GLN A 30 13.40 -7.90 9.16
C GLN A 30 14.66 -8.01 8.28
N ALA A 31 14.55 -7.68 7.00
CA ALA A 31 15.69 -7.71 6.08
C ALA A 31 16.79 -6.72 6.48
N ALA A 32 16.42 -5.56 7.03
CA ALA A 32 17.37 -4.58 7.57
C ALA A 32 18.13 -5.15 8.78
N MET A 33 17.43 -5.87 9.66
CA MET A 33 18.04 -6.52 10.83
C MET A 33 19.01 -7.63 10.39
N GLU A 34 18.59 -8.50 9.47
CA GLU A 34 19.43 -9.57 8.92
C GLU A 34 20.67 -9.01 8.22
N ALA A 35 20.51 -7.99 7.36
CA ALA A 35 21.62 -7.33 6.68
C ALA A 35 22.57 -6.62 7.65
N SER A 36 22.05 -6.06 8.75
CA SER A 36 22.87 -5.44 9.79
C SER A 36 23.67 -6.46 10.60
N GLU A 37 23.17 -7.68 10.76
CA GLU A 37 23.84 -8.75 11.52
C GLU A 37 24.90 -9.47 10.67
N SER A 38 24.59 -9.77 9.40
CA SER A 38 25.46 -10.57 8.54
C SER A 38 26.42 -9.73 7.69
N GLY A 39 26.00 -8.55 7.24
CA GLY A 39 26.71 -7.71 6.28
C GLY A 39 26.95 -8.35 4.91
N THR A 40 26.27 -9.46 4.56
CA THR A 40 26.49 -10.14 3.28
C THR A 40 25.88 -9.36 2.11
N VAL A 41 26.37 -9.62 0.89
CA VAL A 41 25.84 -8.96 -0.31
C VAL A 41 24.41 -9.44 -0.58
N GLU A 42 24.13 -10.71 -0.35
CA GLU A 42 22.80 -11.31 -0.50
C GLU A 42 21.78 -10.66 0.44
N ASP A 43 22.13 -10.44 1.71
CA ASP A 43 21.20 -9.84 2.68
C ASP A 43 20.99 -8.34 2.40
N LEU A 44 22.03 -7.63 1.92
CA LEU A 44 21.90 -6.25 1.45
C LEU A 44 21.00 -6.15 0.21
N GLN A 45 21.04 -7.13 -0.69
CA GLN A 45 20.14 -7.22 -1.84
C GLN A 45 18.70 -7.51 -1.39
N ALA A 46 18.50 -8.45 -0.47
CA ALA A 46 17.18 -8.74 0.10
C ALA A 46 16.57 -7.51 0.78
N PHE A 47 17.37 -6.72 1.50
CA PHE A 47 16.94 -5.44 2.05
C PHE A 47 16.54 -4.44 0.96
N ASN A 48 17.32 -4.32 -0.12
CA ASN A 48 17.01 -3.43 -1.24
C ASN A 48 15.69 -3.81 -1.93
N ASP A 49 15.46 -5.11 -2.16
CA ASP A 49 14.23 -5.62 -2.74
C ASP A 49 13.02 -5.35 -1.82
N ALA A 50 13.19 -5.55 -0.52
CA ALA A 50 12.14 -5.26 0.47
C ALA A 50 11.82 -3.75 0.55
N GLN A 51 12.84 -2.89 0.48
CA GLN A 51 12.66 -1.43 0.40
C GLN A 51 11.86 -1.03 -0.86
N GLN A 52 12.18 -1.61 -2.01
CA GLN A 52 11.44 -1.35 -3.24
C GLN A 52 9.96 -1.77 -3.12
N GLN A 53 9.67 -2.88 -2.44
CA GLN A 53 8.30 -3.30 -2.18
C GLN A 53 7.54 -2.31 -1.30
N VAL A 54 8.18 -1.74 -0.27
CA VAL A 54 7.59 -0.67 0.56
C VAL A 54 7.26 0.55 -0.30
N ASP A 55 8.17 0.97 -1.18
CA ASP A 55 7.97 2.13 -2.04
C ASP A 55 6.76 1.95 -2.98
N VAL A 56 6.68 0.78 -3.64
CA VAL A 56 5.56 0.43 -4.52
C VAL A 56 4.24 0.38 -3.75
N ALA A 57 4.24 -0.22 -2.56
CA ALA A 57 3.05 -0.32 -1.73
C ALA A 57 2.57 1.08 -1.25
N GLY A 58 3.51 1.98 -0.92
CA GLY A 58 3.22 3.36 -0.56
C GLY A 58 2.62 4.17 -1.71
N ILE A 59 3.10 3.98 -2.95
CA ILE A 59 2.51 4.58 -4.15
C ILE A 59 1.06 4.10 -4.33
N ALA A 60 0.82 2.80 -4.19
CA ALA A 60 -0.52 2.22 -4.36
C ALA A 60 -1.53 2.77 -3.32
N VAL A 61 -1.13 2.94 -2.06
CA VAL A 61 -1.98 3.57 -1.04
C VAL A 61 -2.30 5.02 -1.37
N ASN A 62 -1.31 5.81 -1.82
CA ASN A 62 -1.53 7.20 -2.19
C ASN A 62 -2.51 7.33 -3.37
N GLU A 63 -2.38 6.47 -4.38
CA GLU A 63 -3.28 6.49 -5.53
C GLU A 63 -4.69 6.03 -5.14
N CYS A 64 -4.82 5.06 -4.24
CA CYS A 64 -6.11 4.68 -3.66
C CYS A 64 -6.78 5.87 -2.95
N LEU A 65 -6.05 6.64 -2.14
CA LEU A 65 -6.59 7.83 -1.47
C LEU A 65 -7.06 8.90 -2.47
N ARG A 66 -6.32 9.11 -3.56
CA ARG A 66 -6.71 10.02 -4.64
C ARG A 66 -7.98 9.55 -5.33
N ALA A 67 -8.09 8.27 -5.65
CA ALA A 67 -9.29 7.69 -6.25
C ALA A 67 -10.51 7.87 -5.32
N LYS A 68 -10.37 7.63 -4.00
CA LYS A 68 -11.44 7.89 -3.02
C LYS A 68 -11.92 9.33 -3.08
N HIS A 69 -10.98 10.27 -3.10
CA HIS A 69 -11.31 11.69 -3.12
C HIS A 69 -12.02 12.08 -4.43
N GLY A 70 -11.56 11.56 -5.57
CA GLY A 70 -12.20 11.75 -6.87
C GLY A 70 -13.64 11.24 -6.92
N ILE A 71 -13.88 10.04 -6.38
CA ILE A 71 -15.23 9.44 -6.27
C ILE A 71 -16.13 10.33 -5.42
N ASN A 72 -15.69 10.71 -4.22
CA ASN A 72 -16.47 11.58 -3.33
C ASN A 72 -16.83 12.91 -4.00
N LYS A 73 -15.88 13.51 -4.72
CA LYS A 73 -16.13 14.75 -5.45
C LYS A 73 -17.19 14.56 -6.54
N ALA A 74 -17.08 13.51 -7.36
CA ALA A 74 -18.03 13.23 -8.43
C ALA A 74 -19.46 12.99 -7.89
N VAL A 75 -19.60 12.33 -6.74
CA VAL A 75 -20.89 12.16 -6.06
C VAL A 75 -21.48 13.50 -5.63
N ILE A 76 -20.66 14.39 -5.02
CA ILE A 76 -21.12 15.73 -4.61
C ILE A 76 -21.53 16.57 -5.82
N ASP A 77 -20.69 16.58 -6.86
CA ASP A 77 -20.93 17.36 -8.07
C ASP A 77 -22.14 16.84 -8.86
N GLY A 78 -22.46 15.55 -8.77
CA GLY A 78 -23.66 14.95 -9.39
C GLY A 78 -24.95 15.07 -8.59
N ILE A 79 -24.88 15.43 -7.30
CA ILE A 79 -26.04 15.70 -6.43
C ILE A 79 -26.52 17.16 -6.57
N GLN A 80 -25.65 18.08 -7.02
CA GLN A 80 -25.97 19.49 -7.29
C GLN A 80 -26.64 19.67 -8.66
#